data_AF-A0A9P1EVV9-F1
#
_entry.id   AF-A0A9P1EVV9-F1
#
_cell.length_a   1.000
_cell.length_b   1.000
_cell.length_c   1.000
_cell.angle_alpha   90.00
_cell.angle_beta   90.00
_cell.angle_gamma   90.00
#
_symmetry.space_group_name_H-M   'P 1'
#
loop_
_entity.id
_entity.type
_entity.pdbx_description
1 polymer ?
#
loop_
_entity_poly.entity_id
_entity_poly.type
_entity_poly.pdbx_seq_one_letter_code
_entity_poly.pdbx_strand_id
1 'polypeptide(L)'
;MIEQLNESVRTPWTEKSAVFPVFPRLWTRHNAITLLDFGDRVNAQNPTISRRKVKAKKSSASPKAPKMINIEPPTANFPASGGNATHNIVSETDSRLAFKVKSSNNEHYRVRPVYGFVDGKGKAALEINRLAGPAKEDKIVVQYAEVPAEETDPQAPFKAGAQQGETILKLVAT
;
A
#
# COMPACT_ATOMS: atom_id res chain seq x y z
N MET A 1 55.75 -22.75 -19.86
CA MET A 1 54.71 -21.90 -19.26
C MET A 1 53.38 -22.38 -19.84
N ILE A 2 52.72 -23.29 -19.11
CA ILE A 2 51.42 -23.04 -18.42
C ILE A 2 50.32 -22.94 -19.49
N GLU A 3 49.58 -24.04 -19.72
CA GLU A 3 48.23 -24.27 -19.15
C GLU A 3 47.23 -23.17 -19.58
N GLN A 4 46.03 -23.41 -20.08
CA GLN A 4 45.15 -24.55 -19.93
C GLN A 4 44.05 -24.46 -20.99
N LEU A 5 43.57 -25.63 -21.35
CA LEU A 5 42.39 -25.97 -22.13
C LEU A 5 41.14 -25.17 -21.72
N ASN A 6 40.30 -24.78 -22.70
CA ASN A 6 38.86 -24.59 -22.45
C ASN A 6 38.05 -25.01 -23.68
N GLU A 7 38.08 -26.31 -23.97
CA GLU A 7 37.07 -26.98 -24.78
C GLU A 7 36.07 -27.70 -23.86
N SER A 8 34.80 -27.65 -24.30
CA SER A 8 33.73 -28.59 -23.92
C SER A 8 33.24 -28.45 -22.47
N VAL A 9 31.94 -28.34 -22.16
CA VAL A 9 30.84 -29.19 -22.61
C VAL A 9 29.54 -28.41 -22.38
N ARG A 10 28.73 -28.19 -23.43
CA ARG A 10 27.31 -27.89 -23.27
C ARG A 10 26.62 -29.19 -22.86
N THR A 11 26.26 -29.33 -21.59
CA THR A 11 25.34 -30.39 -21.17
C THR A 11 23.90 -29.90 -21.31
N PRO A 12 23.01 -30.67 -21.96
CA PRO A 12 21.57 -30.40 -21.94
C PRO A 12 20.98 -31.00 -20.67
N TRP A 13 20.45 -30.16 -19.78
CA TRP A 13 19.72 -30.61 -18.60
C TRP A 13 18.21 -30.51 -18.82
N THR A 14 17.66 -31.66 -19.23
CA THR A 14 16.39 -32.28 -18.81
C THR A 14 15.35 -31.41 -18.07
N GLU A 15 14.25 -31.16 -18.78
CA GLU A 15 12.89 -31.60 -18.45
C GLU A 15 12.51 -31.69 -16.96
N LYS A 16 11.74 -30.70 -16.50
CA LYS A 16 10.71 -30.91 -15.46
C LYS A 16 9.45 -30.16 -15.82
N SER A 17 8.57 -30.88 -16.50
CA SER A 17 7.13 -30.65 -16.55
C SER A 17 6.57 -30.46 -15.13
N ALA A 18 6.23 -29.23 -14.77
CA ALA A 18 5.43 -28.94 -13.59
C ALA A 18 3.95 -29.03 -13.98
N VAL A 19 3.34 -30.15 -13.61
CA VAL A 19 1.91 -30.39 -13.64
C VAL A 19 1.23 -29.41 -12.68
N PHE A 20 0.40 -28.52 -13.22
CA PHE A 20 -0.48 -27.67 -12.42
C PHE A 20 -1.53 -28.53 -11.70
N PRO A 21 -1.73 -28.40 -10.38
CA PRO A 21 -2.84 -29.06 -9.72
C PRO A 21 -4.16 -28.41 -10.15
N VAL A 22 -5.00 -29.20 -10.81
CA VAL A 22 -6.42 -28.92 -11.07
C VAL A 22 -7.12 -28.82 -9.72
N PHE A 23 -7.61 -27.63 -9.37
CA PHE A 23 -8.47 -27.43 -8.19
C PHE A 23 -9.81 -28.15 -8.39
N PRO A 24 -10.20 -29.12 -7.54
CA PRO A 24 -11.56 -29.64 -7.54
C PRO A 24 -12.51 -28.61 -6.89
N ARG A 25 -13.45 -28.15 -7.72
CA ARG A 25 -14.60 -27.31 -7.37
C ARG A 25 -15.62 -28.18 -6.63
N LEU A 26 -15.52 -28.31 -5.30
CA LEU A 26 -16.58 -28.91 -4.50
C LEU A 26 -17.66 -27.88 -4.16
N TRP A 27 -18.76 -27.97 -4.91
CA TRP A 27 -20.03 -27.39 -4.57
C TRP A 27 -20.81 -28.43 -3.75
N THR A 28 -20.83 -28.30 -2.44
CA THR A 28 -21.71 -29.12 -1.60
C THR A 28 -23.02 -28.38 -1.43
N ARG A 29 -23.97 -28.72 -2.30
CA ARG A 29 -25.41 -28.47 -2.10
C ARG A 29 -25.91 -29.47 -1.07
N HIS A 30 -26.36 -29.03 0.09
CA HIS A 30 -27.33 -29.80 0.88
C HIS A 30 -28.49 -28.89 1.27
N ASN A 31 -29.59 -29.06 0.54
CA ASN A 31 -30.94 -28.80 1.01
C ASN A 31 -31.23 -29.80 2.13
N ALA A 32 -31.73 -29.32 3.27
CA ALA A 32 -32.56 -30.13 4.14
C ALA A 32 -33.70 -29.24 4.65
N ILE A 33 -34.87 -29.52 4.08
CA ILE A 33 -36.19 -29.04 4.44
C ILE A 33 -36.57 -29.68 5.76
N THR A 34 -37.00 -28.89 6.74
CA THR A 34 -37.88 -29.36 7.81
C THR A 34 -39.12 -28.48 7.83
N LEU A 35 -40.24 -29.15 7.53
CA LEU A 35 -41.59 -28.64 7.41
C LEU A 35 -42.30 -28.91 8.72
N LEU A 36 -42.68 -27.87 9.47
CA LEU A 36 -43.71 -27.93 10.51
C LEU A 36 -44.49 -26.62 10.53
N ASP A 37 -45.74 -26.75 10.97
CA ASP A 37 -46.93 -26.24 10.33
C ASP A 37 -47.63 -25.15 11.18
N PHE A 38 -48.60 -24.46 10.55
CA PHE A 38 -49.68 -23.66 11.14
C PHE A 38 -49.41 -22.28 11.80
N GLY A 39 -50.12 -21.25 11.29
CA GLY A 39 -50.60 -20.14 12.13
C GLY A 39 -50.62 -18.74 11.50
N ASP A 40 -51.75 -18.39 10.89
CA ASP A 40 -52.37 -17.06 10.81
C ASP A 40 -51.76 -15.88 9.99
N ARG A 41 -52.57 -15.48 9.00
CA ARG A 41 -53.03 -14.12 8.68
C ARG A 41 -52.06 -12.96 8.94
N VAL A 42 -51.61 -12.29 7.88
CA VAL A 42 -52.05 -10.92 7.53
C VAL A 42 -51.46 -10.42 6.19
N ASN A 43 -52.37 -9.88 5.38
CA ASN A 43 -52.28 -8.63 4.62
C ASN A 43 -51.16 -8.42 3.58
N ALA A 44 -51.59 -8.43 2.31
CA ALA A 44 -50.85 -7.96 1.16
C ALA A 44 -50.74 -6.42 1.16
N GLN A 45 -49.52 -5.89 1.31
CA GLN A 45 -49.18 -4.54 0.89
C GLN A 45 -47.80 -4.48 0.21
N ASN A 46 -47.87 -4.29 -1.11
CA ASN A 46 -47.04 -3.43 -1.96
C ASN A 46 -45.52 -3.72 -2.12
N PRO A 47 -45.05 -4.01 -3.36
CA PRO A 47 -43.64 -4.25 -3.68
C PRO A 47 -42.88 -2.95 -4.00
N THR A 48 -41.74 -2.71 -3.32
CA THR A 48 -40.60 -1.96 -3.90
C THR A 48 -39.35 -2.08 -3.00
N ILE A 49 -38.77 -3.28 -2.93
CA ILE A 49 -37.36 -3.40 -2.49
C ILE A 49 -36.51 -3.19 -3.73
N SER A 50 -36.19 -1.91 -3.98
CA SER A 50 -35.06 -1.53 -4.82
C SER A 50 -33.82 -2.26 -4.32
N ARG A 51 -33.39 -3.29 -5.06
CA ARG A 51 -32.11 -3.97 -4.89
C ARG A 51 -31.00 -2.98 -5.24
N ARG A 52 -30.72 -2.03 -4.34
CA ARG A 52 -29.45 -1.32 -4.33
C ARG A 52 -28.39 -2.39 -4.10
N LYS A 53 -27.73 -2.76 -5.20
CA LYS A 53 -26.45 -3.45 -5.19
C LYS A 53 -25.48 -2.54 -4.46
N VAL A 54 -25.46 -2.62 -3.13
CA VAL A 54 -24.37 -2.10 -2.32
C VAL A 54 -23.17 -2.94 -2.73
N LYS A 55 -22.47 -2.45 -3.75
CA LYS A 55 -21.10 -2.82 -4.03
C LYS A 55 -20.39 -2.52 -2.72
N ALA A 56 -20.10 -3.57 -1.96
CA ALA A 56 -19.28 -3.49 -0.76
C ALA A 56 -17.99 -2.79 -1.17
N LYS A 57 -17.96 -1.47 -0.97
CA LYS A 57 -16.76 -0.68 -1.05
C LYS A 57 -16.04 -1.14 0.19
N LYS A 58 -15.15 -2.12 0.01
CA LYS A 58 -14.18 -2.58 1.00
C LYS A 58 -13.32 -1.35 1.30
N SER A 59 -13.83 -0.46 2.14
CA SER A 59 -13.03 0.52 2.85
C SER A 59 -12.18 -0.32 3.78
N SER A 60 -11.00 -0.69 3.29
CA SER A 60 -9.94 -1.28 4.07
C SER A 60 -9.51 -0.26 5.13
N ALA A 61 -10.33 -0.11 6.16
CA ALA A 61 -9.90 0.43 7.42
C ALA A 61 -9.08 -0.69 8.06
N SER A 62 -7.83 -0.81 7.61
CA SER A 62 -6.82 -1.60 8.29
C SER A 62 -6.72 -1.08 9.74
N PRO A 63 -6.62 -1.99 10.73
CA PRO A 63 -6.38 -1.58 12.11
C PRO A 63 -5.18 -0.65 12.13
N LYS A 64 -5.33 0.53 12.75
CA LYS A 64 -4.26 1.54 12.82
C LYS A 64 -3.10 0.92 13.59
N ALA A 65 -2.14 0.40 12.84
CA ALA A 65 -0.91 -0.17 13.35
C ALA A 65 -0.18 0.86 14.22
N PRO A 66 0.63 0.41 15.20
CA PRO A 66 1.51 1.30 15.95
C PRO A 66 2.32 2.16 14.97
N LYS A 67 2.39 3.46 15.25
CA LYS A 67 3.08 4.42 14.39
C LYS A 67 4.58 4.14 14.49
N MET A 68 5.14 3.48 13.48
CA MET A 68 6.58 3.10 13.46
C MET A 68 7.48 4.25 12.98
N ILE A 69 6.88 5.29 12.40
CA ILE A 69 7.59 6.39 11.77
C ILE A 69 6.96 7.73 12.13
N ASN A 70 7.79 8.70 12.49
CA ASN A 70 7.39 10.08 12.76
C ASN A 70 7.86 11.01 11.64
N ILE A 71 7.13 12.11 11.42
CA ILE A 71 7.51 13.12 10.42
C ILE A 71 7.60 14.48 11.10
N GLU A 72 8.78 15.08 11.05
CA GLU A 72 9.11 16.34 11.69
C GLU A 72 9.55 17.38 10.65
N PRO A 73 8.85 18.52 10.51
CA PRO A 73 7.59 18.88 11.16
C PRO A 73 6.38 18.10 10.59
N PRO A 74 5.29 17.90 11.37
CA PRO A 74 4.12 17.12 10.93
C PRO A 74 3.18 17.89 9.98
N THR A 75 3.35 19.22 9.89
CA THR A 75 2.57 20.11 9.01
C THR A 75 3.54 21.01 8.26
N ALA A 76 3.26 21.26 6.99
CA ALA A 76 4.01 22.17 6.15
C ALA A 76 3.11 23.32 5.71
N ASN A 77 3.54 24.55 5.94
CA ASN A 77 2.85 25.74 5.47
C ASN A 77 3.62 26.35 4.29
N PHE A 78 2.94 26.56 3.17
CA PHE A 78 3.50 27.11 1.95
C PHE A 78 2.74 28.37 1.54
N PRO A 79 3.43 29.39 1.00
CA PRO A 79 2.75 30.49 0.33
C PRO A 79 2.19 30.04 -1.03
N ALA A 80 1.06 30.63 -1.45
CA ALA A 80 0.46 30.37 -2.75
C ALA A 80 1.39 30.68 -3.95
N SER A 81 2.37 31.57 -3.75
CA SER A 81 3.43 31.90 -4.72
C SER A 81 4.46 30.78 -4.95
N GLY A 82 4.50 29.78 -4.07
CA GLY A 82 5.45 28.66 -4.12
C GLY A 82 6.58 28.77 -3.08
N GLY A 83 7.18 27.62 -2.74
CA GLY A 83 8.22 27.52 -1.70
C GLY A 83 8.72 26.10 -1.52
N ASN A 84 9.78 25.91 -0.73
CA ASN A 84 10.35 24.60 -0.42
C ASN A 84 10.31 24.35 1.09
N ALA A 85 10.01 23.12 1.50
CA ALA A 85 10.12 22.66 2.87
C ALA A 85 10.80 21.28 2.91
N THR A 86 11.70 21.12 3.87
CA THR A 86 12.35 19.84 4.16
C THR A 86 11.73 19.25 5.41
N HIS A 87 11.29 17.99 5.32
CA HIS A 87 10.75 17.22 6.42
C HIS A 87 11.65 16.03 6.71
N ASN A 88 11.80 15.67 7.98
CA ASN A 88 12.55 14.51 8.40
C ASN A 88 11.60 13.40 8.79
N ILE A 89 11.72 12.29 8.08
CA ILE A 89 11.06 11.03 8.40
C ILE A 89 11.97 10.29 9.39
N VAL A 90 11.55 10.17 10.64
CA VAL A 90 12.31 9.54 11.74
C VAL A 90 11.73 8.16 12.01
N SER A 91 12.57 7.13 11.93
CA SER A 91 12.20 5.76 12.29
C SER A 91 12.30 5.57 13.80
N GLU A 92 11.27 5.00 14.42
CA GLU A 92 11.27 4.64 15.84
C GLU A 92 11.72 3.17 16.07
N THR A 93 11.82 2.39 15.00
CA THR A 93 12.19 0.97 15.04
C THR A 93 13.67 0.75 14.74
N ASP A 94 14.23 -0.33 15.27
CA ASP A 94 15.60 -0.79 14.98
C ASP A 94 15.74 -1.45 13.59
N SER A 95 14.61 -1.83 12.97
CA SER A 95 14.58 -2.43 11.64
C SER A 95 14.66 -1.37 10.52
N ARG A 96 15.21 -1.77 9.38
CA ARG A 96 15.22 -0.97 8.15
C ARG A 96 13.80 -0.91 7.58
N LEU A 97 13.32 0.29 7.31
CA LEU A 97 11.98 0.53 6.77
C LEU A 97 12.09 1.07 5.34
N ALA A 98 11.29 0.56 4.43
CA ALA A 98 11.01 1.21 3.17
C ALA A 98 9.83 2.17 3.35
N PHE A 99 9.86 3.31 2.67
CA PHE A 99 8.74 4.24 2.63
C PHE A 99 8.31 4.56 1.20
N LYS A 100 7.01 4.82 1.05
CA LYS A 100 6.36 5.26 -0.18
C LYS A 100 5.54 6.51 0.09
N VAL A 101 5.80 7.56 -0.66
CA VAL A 101 5.11 8.83 -0.54
C VAL A 101 4.01 8.94 -1.58
N LYS A 102 2.81 9.33 -1.16
CA LYS A 102 1.65 9.60 -2.02
C LYS A 102 1.14 11.01 -1.73
N SER A 103 1.17 11.89 -2.71
CA SER A 103 0.57 13.23 -2.60
C SER A 103 -0.88 13.22 -3.08
N SER A 104 -1.75 14.03 -2.47
CA SER A 104 -3.10 14.32 -2.99
C SER A 104 -3.07 15.15 -4.27
N ASN A 105 -2.04 15.95 -4.46
CA ASN A 105 -1.89 16.90 -5.57
C ASN A 105 -0.46 16.84 -6.11
N ASN A 106 -0.31 16.29 -7.31
CA ASN A 106 0.99 16.14 -7.97
C ASN A 106 1.27 17.25 -9.00
N GLU A 107 0.28 18.11 -9.26
CA GLU A 107 0.41 19.23 -10.20
C GLU A 107 1.21 20.37 -9.57
N HIS A 108 0.88 20.69 -8.31
CA HIS A 108 1.46 21.84 -7.61
C HIS A 108 2.50 21.47 -6.56
N TYR A 109 2.63 20.19 -6.21
CA TYR A 109 3.67 19.72 -5.29
C TYR A 109 4.62 18.75 -6.00
N ARG A 110 5.92 19.00 -5.83
CA ARG A 110 6.99 18.09 -6.21
C ARG A 110 7.63 17.55 -4.94
N VAL A 111 7.52 16.25 -4.75
CA VAL A 111 8.03 15.58 -3.55
C VAL A 111 9.18 14.66 -3.95
N ARG A 112 10.31 14.76 -3.24
CA ARG A 112 11.51 13.95 -3.47
C ARG A 112 12.15 13.54 -2.14
N PRO A 113 12.51 12.27 -1.95
CA PRO A 113 12.23 11.12 -2.80
C PRO A 113 10.78 10.58 -2.63
N VAL A 114 10.25 9.90 -3.67
CA VAL A 114 8.92 9.24 -3.60
C VAL A 114 9.02 7.86 -2.96
N TYR A 115 10.15 7.19 -3.15
CA TYR A 115 10.48 5.91 -2.56
C TYR A 115 11.88 5.99 -1.97
N GLY A 116 12.08 5.35 -0.83
CA GLY A 116 13.39 5.28 -0.22
C GLY A 116 13.40 4.32 0.94
N PHE A 117 14.57 4.21 1.56
CA PHE A 117 14.78 3.46 2.79
C PHE A 117 15.08 4.43 3.93
N VAL A 118 14.67 4.06 5.13
CA VAL A 118 15.08 4.66 6.40
C VAL A 118 15.71 3.55 7.20
N ASP A 119 16.96 3.73 7.60
CA ASP A 119 17.62 2.77 8.47
C ASP A 119 16.99 2.78 9.87
N GLY A 120 17.20 1.70 10.63
CA GLY A 120 16.70 1.59 11.99
C GLY A 120 17.21 2.72 12.89
N LYS A 121 16.31 3.37 13.63
CA LYS A 121 16.58 4.59 14.41
C LYS A 121 17.21 5.74 13.61
N GLY A 122 17.13 5.67 12.28
CA GLY A 122 17.66 6.66 11.36
C GLY A 122 16.64 7.76 11.03
N LYS A 123 17.08 8.69 10.19
CA LYS A 123 16.24 9.75 9.63
C LYS A 123 16.45 9.87 8.13
N ALA A 124 15.38 10.09 7.39
CA ALA A 124 15.41 10.34 5.96
C ALA A 124 14.80 11.72 5.67
N ALA A 125 15.50 12.53 4.87
CA ALA A 125 15.01 13.83 4.44
C ALA A 125 14.02 13.68 3.28
N LEU A 126 12.90 14.41 3.37
CA LEU A 126 11.86 14.51 2.37
C LEU A 126 11.73 15.98 1.97
N GLU A 127 12.06 16.29 0.73
CA GLU A 127 11.94 17.62 0.15
C GLU A 127 10.59 17.77 -0.53
N ILE A 128 9.88 18.83 -0.19
CA ILE A 128 8.58 19.18 -0.73
C ILE A 128 8.69 20.58 -1.33
N ASN A 129 8.65 20.65 -2.65
CA ASN A 129 8.63 21.90 -3.39
C ASN A 129 7.19 22.20 -3.86
N ARG A 130 6.61 23.29 -3.35
CA ARG A 130 5.33 23.86 -3.79
C ARG A 130 5.58 24.82 -4.96
N LEU A 131 4.88 24.57 -6.06
CA LEU A 131 4.79 25.48 -7.20
C LEU A 131 3.69 26.53 -6.99
N ALA A 132 3.80 27.64 -7.71
CA ALA A 132 2.78 28.67 -7.72
C ALA A 132 1.42 28.08 -8.12
N GLY A 133 0.38 28.35 -7.33
CA GLY A 133 -0.95 27.80 -7.56
C GLY A 133 -1.96 28.24 -6.52
N PRO A 134 -3.22 27.80 -6.63
CA PRO A 134 -4.29 28.23 -5.73
C PRO A 134 -4.01 27.80 -4.28
N ALA A 135 -4.38 28.67 -3.34
CA ALA A 135 -4.38 28.39 -1.92
C ALA A 135 -5.37 27.24 -1.64
N LYS A 136 -4.83 26.11 -1.16
CA LYS A 136 -5.59 24.88 -0.90
C LYS A 136 -4.88 24.04 0.14
N GLU A 137 -5.68 23.35 0.95
CA GLU A 137 -5.18 22.31 1.83
C GLU A 137 -5.06 20.98 1.09
N ASP A 138 -3.87 20.41 1.16
CA ASP A 138 -3.49 19.14 0.56
C ASP A 138 -2.88 18.22 1.64
N LYS A 139 -2.66 16.96 1.29
CA LYS A 139 -2.06 15.98 2.22
C LYS A 139 -1.10 15.07 1.50
N ILE A 140 -0.02 14.74 2.19
CA ILE A 140 0.90 13.67 1.80
C ILE A 140 0.69 12.50 2.73
N VAL A 141 0.53 11.32 2.15
CA VAL A 141 0.44 10.04 2.86
C VAL A 141 1.76 9.31 2.65
N VAL A 142 2.50 9.08 3.73
CA VAL A 142 3.72 8.28 3.73
C VAL A 142 3.38 6.90 4.25
N GLN A 143 3.43 5.89 3.38
CA GLN A 143 3.25 4.49 3.74
C GLN A 143 4.61 3.88 4.04
N TYR A 144 4.68 3.00 5.01
CA TYR A 144 5.93 2.33 5.41
C TYR A 144 5.74 0.83 5.51
N ALA A 145 6.84 0.12 5.29
CA ALA A 145 6.94 -1.33 5.39
C ALA A 145 8.33 -1.70 5.90
N GLU A 146 8.41 -2.62 6.84
CA GLU A 146 9.66 -3.24 7.24
C GLU A 146 10.23 -4.08 6.09
N VAL A 147 11.54 -3.94 5.87
CA VAL A 147 12.26 -4.63 4.82
C VAL A 147 13.54 -5.25 5.36
N PRO A 148 13.93 -6.43 4.86
CA PRO A 148 15.23 -7.00 5.17
C PRO A 148 16.35 -6.11 4.58
N ALA A 149 17.53 -6.16 5.20
CA ALA A 149 18.69 -5.38 4.74
C ALA A 149 19.16 -5.78 3.32
N GLU A 150 18.85 -7.01 2.89
CA GLU A 150 19.14 -7.55 1.56
C GLU A 150 18.30 -6.90 0.45
N GLU A 151 17.21 -6.22 0.80
CA GLU A 151 16.34 -5.59 -0.18
C GLU A 151 17.01 -4.35 -0.79
N THR A 152 17.07 -4.35 -2.12
CA THR A 152 17.65 -3.25 -2.90
C THR A 152 16.57 -2.36 -3.53
N ASP A 153 15.38 -2.89 -3.83
CA ASP A 153 14.27 -2.11 -4.39
C ASP A 153 13.30 -1.65 -3.29
N PRO A 154 13.23 -0.34 -2.97
CA PRO A 154 12.28 0.17 -1.99
C PRO A 154 10.82 0.03 -2.43
N GLN A 155 10.56 -0.29 -3.70
CA GLN A 155 9.20 -0.48 -4.23
C GLN A 155 8.67 -1.91 -4.04
N ALA A 156 9.55 -2.91 -3.90
CA ALA A 156 9.18 -4.32 -3.78
C ALA A 156 8.09 -4.59 -2.71
N PRO A 157 8.23 -4.14 -1.44
CA PRO A 157 7.22 -4.40 -0.42
C PRO A 157 5.87 -3.73 -0.73
N PHE A 158 5.86 -2.58 -1.41
CA PHE A 158 4.63 -1.88 -1.78
C PHE A 158 3.93 -2.47 -2.99
N LYS A 159 4.67 -3.16 -3.88
CA LYS A 159 4.08 -3.96 -4.97
C LYS A 159 3.45 -5.24 -4.42
N ALA A 160 4.07 -5.84 -3.39
CA ALA A 160 3.55 -7.01 -2.69
C ALA A 160 2.38 -6.69 -1.72
N GLY A 161 2.13 -5.41 -1.44
CA GLY A 161 1.09 -4.99 -0.49
C GLY A 161 1.47 -5.17 0.98
N ALA A 162 2.76 -5.31 1.29
CA ALA A 162 3.32 -5.50 2.63
C ALA A 162 3.45 -4.20 3.44
N GLN A 163 2.65 -3.17 3.13
CA GLN A 163 2.63 -1.93 3.89
C GLN A 163 2.08 -2.18 5.30
N GLN A 164 2.85 -1.84 6.33
CA GLN A 164 2.47 -2.05 7.74
C GLN A 164 1.60 -0.90 8.25
N GLY A 165 1.83 0.32 7.75
CA GLY A 165 1.06 1.49 8.16
C GLY A 165 1.25 2.69 7.27
N GLU A 166 0.61 3.79 7.66
CA GLU A 166 0.71 5.08 6.99
C GLU A 166 0.66 6.26 7.96
N THR A 167 1.39 7.31 7.63
CA THR A 167 1.44 8.58 8.37
C THR A 167 1.04 9.71 7.41
N ILE A 168 0.21 10.64 7.89
CA ILE A 168 -0.31 11.75 7.09
C ILE A 168 0.40 13.04 7.49
N LEU A 169 0.99 13.71 6.51
CA LEU A 169 1.56 15.05 6.60
C LEU A 169 0.58 16.04 5.97
N LYS A 170 0.20 17.08 6.72
CA LYS A 170 -0.73 18.11 6.25
C LYS A 170 0.02 19.23 5.51
N LEU A 171 -0.44 19.56 4.31
CA LEU A 171 0.08 20.66 3.51
C LEU A 171 -0.96 21.77 3.49
N VAL A 172 -0.59 22.94 3.97
CA VAL A 172 -1.45 24.13 3.93
C VAL A 172 -0.80 25.12 2.97
N ALA A 173 -1.49 25.46 1.88
CA ALA A 173 -1.09 26.55 1.01
C ALA A 173 -2.00 27.76 1.25
N THR A 174 -1.41 28.87 1.69
CA THR A 174 -2.10 30.15 1.98
C THR A 174 -1.65 31.25 1.04
#